data_AF-A0A3G6PBC7-F1
#
_entry.id   AF-A0A3G6PBC7-F1
#
_cell.length_a   1.000
_cell.length_b   1.000
_cell.length_c   1.000
_cell.angle_alpha   90.00
_cell.angle_beta   90.00
_cell.angle_gamma   90.00
#
_symmetry.space_group_name_H-M   'P 1'
#
loop_
_entity.id
_entity.type
_entity.pdbx_description
1 polymer ?
#
loop_
_entity_poly.entity_id
_entity_poly.type
_entity_poly.pdbx_seq_one_letter_code
_entity_poly.pdbx_strand_id
1 'polypeptide(L)'
;MKKNLSNSYLVFLNILIIVYSLYICLSVFKEKIIVSDDLSKLYESKQVSTSYFSYIYSFLDSTTMAARPVSGWITGTLIFFSRSNEYIYLLGVLFFPLSLITIYWVAEKILSKELASLLTLLYSCSLIGTSIQFSSIMLNSNLATIFFALSIYYIYVREKIILSSLFFIASILSYEIFLPLIILNLFLIKGNKKRILFLLLTSGIIILFRKVIQPGIFVNSYQRDEVGKIFEFKRVVQVAIYSVKLFFKDIFVGIYRALQNMGNIHILEIIISFVISSVVYKVFANYDFKNTLQSFKNVGIISLISIVLGLSIFLFSSYIPTVFGFDNRNLGAIRLFYTLLMISGIVYVSIQLKLENRIISACFAVIAFLLLMTNLSVKNSWIYASQFNNELFSKLNVALKENHIENGDVCLKYDTFNELRTNPNFTLREPIFYNNWESPMLCEMNGIDSKKIHVYNVERKPDCTIVFLYQNGKMSRIK
;
A
#
# COMPACT_ATOMS: atom_id res chain seq x y z
N MET A 1 -1.13 41.52 7.93
CA MET A 1 -1.30 40.52 9.02
C MET A 1 -1.96 39.20 8.58
N LYS A 2 -3.16 39.18 7.96
CA LYS A 2 -3.86 37.92 7.58
C LYS A 2 -3.04 36.96 6.70
N LYS A 3 -2.30 37.47 5.71
CA LYS A 3 -1.49 36.65 4.79
C LYS A 3 -0.31 35.95 5.48
N ASN A 4 0.30 36.60 6.47
CA ASN A 4 1.41 36.02 7.25
C ASN A 4 0.92 34.91 8.20
N LEU A 5 -0.23 35.10 8.87
CA LEU A 5 -0.86 34.09 9.73
C LEU A 5 -1.28 32.84 8.95
N SER A 6 -1.85 33.00 7.75
CA SER A 6 -2.20 31.87 6.87
C SER A 6 -0.96 31.05 6.49
N ASN A 7 0.17 31.72 6.25
CA ASN A 7 1.43 31.07 5.93
C ASN A 7 2.01 30.30 7.13
N SER A 8 1.87 30.82 8.35
CA SER A 8 2.30 30.12 9.57
C SER A 8 1.53 28.81 9.81
N TYR A 9 0.20 28.80 9.63
CA TYR A 9 -0.59 27.57 9.78
C TYR A 9 -0.25 26.53 8.71
N LEU A 10 0.04 26.96 7.49
CA LEU A 10 0.45 26.06 6.41
C LEU A 10 1.81 25.41 6.69
N VAL A 11 2.80 26.19 7.15
CA VAL A 11 4.10 25.65 7.57
C VAL A 11 3.92 24.66 8.73
N PHE A 12 3.09 25.01 9.71
CA PHE A 12 2.80 24.13 10.84
C PHE A 12 2.10 22.83 10.40
N LEU A 13 1.15 22.90 9.47
CA LEU A 13 0.52 21.71 8.90
C LEU A 13 1.54 20.76 8.27
N ASN A 14 2.47 21.28 7.48
CA ASN A 14 3.51 20.48 6.84
C ASN A 14 4.45 19.83 7.86
N ILE A 15 4.83 20.55 8.93
CA ILE A 15 5.59 19.97 10.03
C ILE A 15 4.82 18.82 10.67
N LEU A 16 3.52 19.01 10.95
CA LEU A 16 2.69 17.96 11.54
C LEU A 16 2.55 16.74 10.63
N ILE A 17 2.42 16.91 9.31
CA ILE A 17 2.38 15.81 8.33
C ILE A 17 3.68 15.00 8.40
N ILE A 18 4.84 15.66 8.48
CA ILE A 18 6.15 14.99 8.61
C ILE A 18 6.22 14.23 9.94
N VAL A 19 5.90 14.89 11.05
CA VAL A 19 5.91 14.27 12.39
C VAL A 19 5.00 13.04 12.44
N TYR A 20 3.78 13.16 11.92
CA TYR A 20 2.83 12.05 11.83
C TYR A 20 3.37 10.89 10.98
N SER A 21 3.93 11.19 9.81
CA SER A 21 4.45 10.15 8.91
C SER A 21 5.64 9.41 9.51
N LEU A 22 6.55 10.15 10.17
CA LEU A 22 7.68 9.57 10.89
C LEU A 22 7.23 8.76 12.10
N TYR A 23 6.21 9.22 12.84
CA TYR A 23 5.63 8.48 13.96
C TYR A 23 5.09 7.11 13.52
N ILE A 24 4.36 7.05 12.40
CA ILE A 24 3.89 5.77 11.86
C ILE A 24 5.05 4.85 11.50
N CYS A 25 6.06 5.36 10.79
CA CYS A 25 7.24 4.57 10.45
C CYS A 25 7.95 4.06 11.71
N LEU A 26 8.18 4.93 12.70
CA LEU A 26 8.83 4.58 13.95
C LEU A 26 8.06 3.51 14.74
N SER A 27 6.73 3.53 14.68
CA SER A 27 5.89 2.49 15.28
C SER A 27 6.13 1.12 14.62
N VAL A 28 6.23 1.08 13.28
CA VAL A 28 6.58 -0.14 12.52
C VAL A 28 7.96 -0.66 12.90
N PHE A 29 8.96 0.23 13.01
CA PHE A 29 10.32 -0.13 13.42
C PHE A 29 10.40 -0.66 14.84
N LYS A 30 9.78 0.04 15.79
CA LYS A 30 9.87 -0.28 17.21
C LYS A 30 9.21 -1.62 17.52
N GLU A 31 8.03 -1.86 16.95
CA GLU A 31 7.24 -3.08 17.16
C GLU A 31 7.64 -4.22 16.23
N LYS A 32 8.65 -4.01 15.35
CA LYS A 32 9.13 -4.99 14.37
C LYS A 32 8.00 -5.67 13.61
N ILE A 33 7.13 -4.86 13.01
CA ILE A 33 5.94 -5.37 12.32
C ILE A 33 6.39 -6.06 11.03
N ILE A 34 6.32 -7.39 11.01
CA ILE A 34 6.70 -8.22 9.85
C ILE A 34 5.63 -9.29 9.68
N VAL A 35 4.94 -9.26 8.55
CA VAL A 35 3.77 -10.12 8.27
C VAL A 35 3.73 -10.50 6.80
N SER A 36 3.01 -11.58 6.47
CA SER A 36 2.79 -12.04 5.10
C SER A 36 4.10 -12.15 4.28
N ASP A 37 4.17 -11.54 3.10
CA ASP A 37 5.33 -11.63 2.20
C ASP A 37 6.64 -11.09 2.82
N ASP A 38 6.56 -10.17 3.79
CA ASP A 38 7.74 -9.66 4.49
C ASP A 38 8.44 -10.77 5.29
N LEU A 39 7.68 -11.71 5.89
CA LEU A 39 8.22 -12.87 6.62
C LEU A 39 9.05 -13.77 5.69
N SER A 40 8.50 -14.10 4.51
CA SER A 40 9.19 -14.92 3.52
C SER A 40 10.50 -14.27 3.07
N LYS A 41 10.48 -12.96 2.79
CA LYS A 41 11.68 -12.25 2.31
C LYS A 41 12.75 -12.09 3.37
N LEU A 42 12.34 -11.90 4.62
CA LEU A 42 13.30 -11.87 5.72
C LEU A 42 13.91 -13.27 5.98
N TYR A 43 13.14 -14.34 5.83
CA TYR A 43 13.67 -15.70 5.91
C TYR A 43 14.66 -16.00 4.79
N GLU A 44 14.30 -15.69 3.54
CA GLU A 44 15.19 -15.82 2.38
C GLU A 44 16.50 -15.03 2.58
N SER A 45 16.44 -13.86 3.24
CA SER A 45 17.61 -13.01 3.48
C SER A 45 18.69 -13.68 4.34
N LYS A 46 18.30 -14.57 5.25
CA LYS A 46 19.21 -15.36 6.10
C LYS A 46 19.96 -16.44 5.32
N GLN A 47 19.41 -16.84 4.17
CA GLN A 47 19.96 -17.91 3.33
C GLN A 47 20.90 -17.39 2.24
N VAL A 48 21.08 -16.06 2.14
CA VAL A 48 21.93 -15.44 1.12
C VAL A 48 23.40 -15.73 1.42
N SER A 49 23.98 -16.65 0.65
CA SER A 49 25.39 -17.05 0.74
C SER A 49 26.23 -16.59 -0.45
N THR A 50 25.60 -16.07 -1.51
CA THR A 50 26.28 -15.71 -2.76
C THR A 50 26.79 -14.27 -2.77
N SER A 51 27.60 -13.93 -3.79
CA SER A 51 28.00 -12.54 -4.06
C SER A 51 26.78 -11.63 -4.34
N TYR A 52 26.94 -10.32 -4.15
CA TYR A 52 25.87 -9.33 -4.36
C TYR A 52 25.23 -9.44 -5.74
N PHE A 53 26.02 -9.40 -6.81
CA PHE A 53 25.47 -9.43 -8.17
C PHE A 53 24.81 -10.77 -8.51
N SER A 54 25.37 -11.89 -8.03
CA SER A 54 24.75 -13.21 -8.18
C SER A 54 23.40 -13.29 -7.48
N TYR A 55 23.32 -12.75 -6.25
CA TYR A 55 22.07 -12.69 -5.50
C TYR A 55 21.03 -11.81 -6.20
N ILE A 56 21.40 -10.60 -6.63
CA ILE A 56 20.47 -9.69 -7.31
C ILE A 56 19.94 -10.32 -8.60
N TYR A 57 20.79 -10.97 -9.38
CA TYR A 57 20.36 -11.69 -10.58
C TYR A 57 19.33 -12.78 -10.22
N SER A 58 19.63 -13.63 -9.24
CA SER A 58 18.70 -14.68 -8.77
C SER A 58 17.38 -14.11 -8.24
N PHE A 59 17.44 -13.01 -7.48
CA PHE A 59 16.25 -12.35 -6.93
C PHE A 59 15.36 -11.76 -8.04
N LEU A 60 15.97 -11.14 -9.04
CA LEU A 60 15.27 -10.63 -10.22
C LEU A 60 14.73 -11.77 -11.09
N ASP A 61 15.45 -12.88 -11.18
CA ASP A 61 14.98 -14.13 -11.79
C ASP A 61 14.01 -14.91 -10.89
N SER A 62 13.08 -14.20 -10.25
CA SER A 62 12.00 -14.82 -9.50
C SER A 62 10.67 -14.56 -10.20
N THR A 63 9.72 -15.47 -9.97
CA THR A 63 8.34 -15.39 -10.50
C THR A 63 7.61 -14.09 -10.15
N THR A 64 8.10 -13.34 -9.15
CA THR A 64 7.46 -12.14 -8.63
C THR A 64 8.19 -10.84 -8.98
N MET A 65 9.51 -10.88 -9.18
CA MET A 65 10.34 -9.69 -9.40
C MET A 65 10.87 -9.53 -10.82
N ALA A 66 10.82 -10.58 -11.66
CA ALA A 66 11.25 -10.49 -13.07
C ALA A 66 10.49 -9.43 -13.87
N ALA A 67 9.22 -9.21 -13.50
CA ALA A 67 8.36 -8.18 -14.08
C ALA A 67 8.67 -6.75 -13.57
N ARG A 68 9.44 -6.63 -12.49
CA ARG A 68 9.66 -5.40 -11.71
C ARG A 68 11.14 -5.15 -11.45
N PRO A 69 12.00 -5.07 -12.48
CA PRO A 69 13.45 -5.06 -12.30
C PRO A 69 13.96 -3.81 -11.56
N VAL A 70 13.29 -2.66 -11.70
CA VAL A 70 13.75 -1.39 -11.11
C VAL A 70 13.61 -1.44 -9.59
N SER A 71 12.41 -1.77 -9.11
CA SER A 71 12.17 -1.88 -7.68
C SER A 71 12.67 -3.20 -7.10
N GLY A 72 12.74 -4.26 -7.92
CA GLY A 72 13.34 -5.54 -7.57
C GLY A 72 14.83 -5.40 -7.27
N TRP A 73 15.55 -4.56 -8.01
CA TRP A 73 16.94 -4.23 -7.67
C TRP A 73 17.03 -3.61 -6.27
N ILE A 74 16.26 -2.55 -6.00
CA ILE A 74 16.29 -1.83 -4.72
C ILE A 74 15.84 -2.74 -3.56
N THR A 75 14.77 -3.50 -3.74
CA THR A 75 14.27 -4.48 -2.76
C THR A 75 15.30 -5.58 -2.52
N GLY A 76 15.90 -6.11 -3.58
CA GLY A 76 16.96 -7.11 -3.50
C GLY A 76 18.17 -6.57 -2.74
N THR A 77 18.60 -5.35 -3.03
CA THR A 77 19.70 -4.69 -2.31
C THR A 77 19.41 -4.59 -0.81
N LEU A 78 18.19 -4.18 -0.45
CA LEU A 78 17.75 -4.10 0.94
C LEU A 78 17.79 -5.47 1.63
N ILE A 79 17.26 -6.51 0.97
CA ILE A 79 17.26 -7.88 1.50
C ILE A 79 18.70 -8.40 1.65
N PHE A 80 19.54 -8.20 0.63
CA PHE A 80 20.95 -8.62 0.66
C PHE A 80 21.71 -8.02 1.83
N PHE A 81 21.52 -6.72 2.11
CA PHE A 81 22.17 -6.06 3.24
C PHE A 81 21.56 -6.42 4.58
N SER A 82 20.29 -6.85 4.61
CA SER A 82 19.67 -7.27 5.86
C SER A 82 20.39 -8.48 6.46
N ARG A 83 20.76 -9.51 5.67
CA ARG A 83 21.47 -10.77 6.04
C ARG A 83 20.93 -11.57 7.24
N SER A 84 20.03 -11.02 8.03
CA SER A 84 19.38 -11.54 9.26
C SER A 84 18.84 -10.40 10.15
N ASN A 85 19.26 -9.15 9.91
CA ASN A 85 18.85 -7.98 10.68
C ASN A 85 17.51 -7.40 10.16
N GLU A 86 16.47 -7.63 10.96
CA GLU A 86 15.10 -7.15 10.73
C GLU A 86 15.02 -5.62 10.60
N TYR A 87 15.84 -4.88 11.37
CA TYR A 87 15.83 -3.41 11.34
C TYR A 87 16.31 -2.88 10.00
N ILE A 88 17.31 -3.53 9.39
CA ILE A 88 17.78 -3.13 8.04
C ILE A 88 16.68 -3.40 7.03
N TYR A 89 15.98 -4.54 7.13
CA TYR A 89 14.86 -4.85 6.25
C TYR A 89 13.70 -3.84 6.38
N LEU A 90 13.43 -3.35 7.59
CA LEU A 90 12.38 -2.36 7.85
C LEU A 90 12.69 -0.96 7.29
N LEU A 91 13.94 -0.67 6.87
CA LEU A 91 14.28 0.56 6.12
C LEU A 91 13.47 0.73 4.83
N GLY A 92 12.92 -0.35 4.27
CA GLY A 92 11.99 -0.28 3.13
C GLY A 92 10.77 0.61 3.38
N VAL A 93 10.29 0.70 4.62
CA VAL A 93 9.14 1.53 5.01
C VAL A 93 9.40 3.03 4.80
N LEU A 94 10.67 3.47 4.83
CA LEU A 94 11.04 4.88 4.60
C LEU A 94 10.73 5.37 3.18
N PHE A 95 10.52 4.46 2.23
CA PHE A 95 10.06 4.84 0.88
C PHE A 95 8.65 5.46 0.88
N PHE A 96 7.82 5.17 1.89
CA PHE A 96 6.51 5.80 2.00
C PHE A 96 6.64 7.32 2.29
N PRO A 97 7.34 7.79 3.34
CA PRO A 97 7.66 9.20 3.51
C PRO A 97 8.34 9.86 2.29
N LEU A 98 9.26 9.17 1.62
CA LEU A 98 9.87 9.69 0.38
C LEU A 98 8.84 9.91 -0.73
N SER A 99 7.86 9.01 -0.84
CA SER A 99 6.74 9.20 -1.77
C SER A 99 5.89 10.41 -1.40
N LEU A 100 5.64 10.66 -0.10
CA LEU A 100 4.90 11.85 0.36
C LEU A 100 5.62 13.14 0.00
N ILE A 101 6.93 13.20 0.22
CA ILE A 101 7.76 14.36 -0.15
C ILE A 101 7.66 14.62 -1.66
N THR A 102 7.74 13.57 -2.47
CA THR A 102 7.64 13.68 -3.94
C THR A 102 6.24 14.13 -4.36
N ILE A 103 5.18 13.56 -3.78
CA ILE A 103 3.78 13.96 -4.04
C ILE A 103 3.59 15.43 -3.71
N TYR A 104 4.00 15.87 -2.51
CA TYR A 104 3.90 17.27 -2.11
C TYR A 104 4.65 18.18 -3.09
N TRP A 105 5.91 17.84 -3.40
CA TRP A 105 6.77 18.62 -4.27
C TRP A 105 6.20 18.78 -5.68
N VAL A 106 5.64 17.71 -6.27
CA VAL A 106 5.01 17.78 -7.58
C VAL A 106 3.68 18.53 -7.49
N ALA A 107 2.85 18.24 -6.49
CA ALA A 107 1.54 18.85 -6.32
C ALA A 107 1.63 20.36 -6.11
N GLU A 108 2.60 20.88 -5.36
CA GLU A 108 2.77 22.33 -5.16
C GLU A 108 3.18 23.09 -6.42
N LYS A 109 3.62 22.39 -7.48
CA LYS A 109 3.90 23.00 -8.79
C LYS A 109 2.68 23.04 -9.71
N ILE A 110 1.62 22.31 -9.37
CA ILE A 110 0.42 22.15 -10.17
C ILE A 110 -0.79 22.81 -9.48
N LEU A 111 -0.86 22.72 -8.15
CA LEU A 111 -1.93 23.19 -7.29
C LEU A 111 -1.40 24.26 -6.31
N SER A 112 -2.30 24.91 -5.57
CA SER A 112 -1.89 25.78 -4.47
C SER A 112 -1.22 24.97 -3.34
N LYS A 113 -0.35 25.61 -2.56
CA LYS A 113 0.39 24.94 -1.48
C LYS A 113 -0.54 24.32 -0.43
N GLU A 114 -1.66 24.97 -0.15
CA GLU A 114 -2.70 24.47 0.76
C GLU A 114 -3.26 23.14 0.25
N LEU A 115 -3.63 23.08 -1.04
CA LEU A 115 -4.16 21.86 -1.66
C LEU A 115 -3.10 20.75 -1.78
N ALA A 116 -1.85 21.10 -2.07
CA ALA A 116 -0.74 20.15 -2.06
C ALA A 116 -0.53 19.53 -0.66
N SER A 117 -0.62 20.35 0.38
CA SER A 117 -0.52 19.90 1.78
C SER A 117 -1.70 18.99 2.15
N LEU A 118 -2.93 19.38 1.77
CA LEU A 118 -4.13 18.56 2.00
C LEU A 118 -4.07 17.23 1.24
N LEU A 119 -3.68 17.24 -0.03
CA LEU A 119 -3.49 16.03 -0.83
C LEU A 119 -2.49 15.09 -0.17
N THR A 120 -1.36 15.63 0.29
CA THR A 120 -0.29 14.84 0.94
C THR A 120 -0.78 14.25 2.26
N LEU A 121 -1.52 15.02 3.06
CA LEU A 121 -2.14 14.53 4.30
C LEU A 121 -3.16 13.42 4.03
N LEU A 122 -4.14 13.66 3.15
CA LEU A 122 -5.18 12.66 2.87
C LEU A 122 -4.61 11.42 2.18
N TYR A 123 -3.57 11.57 1.36
CA TYR A 123 -2.82 10.43 0.84
C TYR A 123 -2.11 9.67 1.96
N SER A 124 -1.51 10.35 2.95
CA SER A 124 -0.79 9.68 4.03
C SER A 124 -1.70 8.87 4.98
N CYS A 125 -2.97 9.23 5.12
CA CYS A 125 -3.95 8.55 5.98
C CYS A 125 -5.10 7.84 5.25
N SER A 126 -5.01 7.66 3.93
CA SER A 126 -6.03 6.95 3.15
C SER A 126 -6.14 5.46 3.54
N LEU A 127 -7.38 4.94 3.63
CA LEU A 127 -7.65 3.50 3.82
C LEU A 127 -7.29 2.64 2.60
N ILE A 128 -7.14 3.26 1.44
CA ILE A 128 -6.79 2.58 0.19
C ILE A 128 -5.28 2.38 0.16
N GLY A 129 -4.83 1.14 -0.01
CA GLY A 129 -3.42 0.80 -0.09
C GLY A 129 -2.68 0.95 1.24
N THR A 130 -3.27 0.64 2.39
CA THR A 130 -2.60 0.78 3.70
C THR A 130 -1.34 -0.07 3.81
N SER A 131 -1.29 -1.25 3.17
CA SER A 131 -0.09 -2.10 3.11
C SER A 131 1.14 -1.35 2.58
N ILE A 132 0.96 -0.31 1.77
CA ILE A 132 2.05 0.52 1.21
C ILE A 132 2.81 1.30 2.31
N GLN A 133 2.15 1.53 3.45
CA GLN A 133 2.71 2.23 4.60
C GLN A 133 3.33 1.29 5.64
N PHE A 134 2.83 0.06 5.76
CA PHE A 134 3.18 -0.84 6.87
C PHE A 134 4.07 -2.02 6.47
N SER A 135 4.31 -2.24 5.17
CA SER A 135 5.09 -3.37 4.65
C SER A 135 6.32 -2.91 3.87
N SER A 136 7.48 -3.49 4.17
CA SER A 136 8.75 -3.16 3.51
C SER A 136 8.77 -3.60 2.05
N ILE A 137 8.22 -4.78 1.72
CA ILE A 137 8.13 -5.22 0.33
C ILE A 137 7.27 -4.30 -0.54
N MET A 138 6.41 -3.47 0.08
CA MET A 138 5.61 -2.47 -0.63
C MET A 138 6.38 -1.20 -0.99
N LEU A 139 7.69 -1.14 -0.73
CA LEU A 139 8.57 -0.13 -1.32
C LEU A 139 8.47 -0.11 -2.85
N ASN A 140 8.12 -1.25 -3.48
CA ASN A 140 7.85 -1.35 -4.91
C ASN A 140 6.75 -0.37 -5.37
N SER A 141 5.63 -0.33 -4.63
CA SER A 141 4.54 0.60 -4.94
C SER A 141 4.92 2.04 -4.64
N ASN A 142 5.72 2.29 -3.59
CA ASN A 142 6.19 3.63 -3.26
C ASN A 142 7.12 4.20 -4.34
N LEU A 143 8.07 3.40 -4.84
CA LEU A 143 8.93 3.74 -5.97
C LEU A 143 8.12 4.02 -7.23
N ALA A 144 7.14 3.16 -7.53
CA ALA A 144 6.27 3.37 -8.67
C ALA A 144 5.51 4.70 -8.57
N THR A 145 4.99 5.05 -7.39
CA THR A 145 4.34 6.35 -7.14
C THR A 145 5.31 7.52 -7.30
N ILE A 146 6.54 7.44 -6.77
CA ILE A 146 7.57 8.47 -6.92
C ILE A 146 7.83 8.73 -8.42
N PHE A 147 8.15 7.68 -9.17
CA PHE A 147 8.43 7.79 -10.59
C PHE A 147 7.22 8.25 -11.40
N PHE A 148 6.02 7.82 -11.04
CA PHE A 148 4.80 8.31 -11.68
C PHE A 148 4.59 9.81 -11.45
N ALA A 149 4.72 10.29 -10.22
CA ALA A 149 4.60 11.71 -9.90
C ALA A 149 5.66 12.55 -10.64
N LEU A 150 6.91 12.08 -10.70
CA LEU A 150 7.97 12.72 -11.49
C LEU A 150 7.63 12.74 -12.99
N SER A 151 7.06 11.66 -13.52
CA SER A 151 6.62 11.61 -14.91
C SER A 151 5.57 12.70 -15.23
N ILE A 152 4.59 12.89 -14.33
CA ILE A 152 3.59 13.97 -14.44
C ILE A 152 4.27 15.35 -14.38
N TYR A 153 5.20 15.57 -13.45
CA TYR A 153 5.95 16.82 -13.35
C TYR A 153 6.68 17.16 -14.66
N TYR A 154 7.38 16.18 -15.26
CA TYR A 154 8.12 16.43 -16.49
C TYR A 154 7.23 16.58 -17.73
N ILE A 155 6.04 15.99 -17.78
CA ILE A 155 5.06 16.25 -18.85
C ILE A 155 4.42 17.62 -18.67
N TYR A 156 3.89 17.91 -17.48
CA TYR A 156 2.97 19.02 -17.27
C TYR A 156 3.67 20.33 -16.93
N VAL A 157 4.74 20.29 -16.12
CA VAL A 157 5.42 21.50 -15.63
C VAL A 157 6.65 21.85 -16.47
N ARG A 158 7.45 20.84 -16.85
CA ARG A 158 8.70 21.06 -17.60
C ARG A 158 8.59 20.80 -19.09
N GLU A 159 7.50 20.16 -19.55
CA GLU A 159 7.28 19.74 -20.93
C GLU A 159 8.42 18.91 -21.58
N LYS A 160 9.20 18.18 -20.77
CA LYS A 160 10.30 17.32 -21.21
C LYS A 160 9.84 15.87 -21.38
N ILE A 161 9.40 15.54 -22.60
CA ILE A 161 8.80 14.25 -22.95
C ILE A 161 9.74 13.06 -22.72
N ILE A 162 11.02 13.17 -23.07
CA ILE A 162 11.99 12.07 -22.92
C ILE A 162 12.16 11.70 -21.43
N LEU A 163 12.44 12.69 -20.58
CA LEU A 163 12.56 12.50 -19.13
C LEU A 163 11.28 11.93 -18.54
N SER A 164 10.12 12.44 -18.93
CA SER A 164 8.85 11.91 -18.46
C SER A 164 8.63 10.45 -18.90
N SER A 165 9.03 10.09 -20.12
CA SER A 165 8.94 8.72 -20.64
C SER A 165 9.81 7.78 -19.80
N LEU A 166 11.06 8.19 -19.49
CA LEU A 166 11.97 7.43 -18.63
C LEU A 166 11.39 7.20 -17.24
N PHE A 167 10.83 8.24 -16.60
CA PHE A 167 10.18 8.11 -15.30
C PHE A 167 8.92 7.24 -15.36
N PHE A 168 8.13 7.34 -16.42
CA PHE A 168 6.95 6.49 -16.58
C PHE A 168 7.32 5.01 -16.74
N ILE A 169 8.33 4.72 -17.55
CA ILE A 169 8.87 3.37 -17.71
C ILE A 169 9.39 2.85 -16.35
N ALA A 170 10.16 3.66 -15.62
CA ALA A 170 10.67 3.29 -14.30
C ALA A 170 9.54 3.01 -13.30
N SER A 171 8.42 3.74 -13.38
CA SER A 171 7.22 3.49 -12.58
C SER A 171 6.62 2.12 -12.87
N ILE A 172 6.41 1.78 -14.15
CA ILE A 172 5.83 0.49 -14.56
C ILE A 172 6.76 -0.68 -14.24
N LEU A 173 8.06 -0.51 -14.44
CA LEU A 173 9.08 -1.49 -14.08
C LEU A 173 9.36 -1.56 -12.57
N SER A 174 8.71 -0.72 -11.77
CA SER A 174 8.66 -0.84 -10.31
C SER A 174 7.36 -1.53 -9.87
N TYR A 175 6.24 -1.16 -10.49
CA TYR A 175 4.96 -1.80 -10.22
C TYR A 175 4.00 -1.61 -11.41
N GLU A 176 3.58 -2.71 -12.02
CA GLU A 176 2.80 -2.75 -13.26
C GLU A 176 1.41 -2.11 -13.15
N ILE A 177 0.92 -1.89 -11.92
CA ILE A 177 -0.39 -1.28 -11.63
C ILE A 177 -0.52 0.13 -12.20
N PHE A 178 0.60 0.82 -12.47
CA PHE A 178 0.59 2.14 -13.09
C PHE A 178 0.49 2.11 -14.62
N LEU A 179 0.60 0.94 -15.28
CA LEU A 179 0.58 0.82 -16.74
C LEU A 179 -0.66 1.45 -17.40
N PRO A 180 -1.90 1.24 -16.91
CA PRO A 180 -3.09 1.84 -17.54
C PRO A 180 -3.08 3.39 -17.54
N LEU A 181 -2.29 4.01 -16.67
CA LEU A 181 -2.19 5.47 -16.57
C LEU A 181 -1.37 6.10 -17.71
N ILE A 182 -0.86 5.31 -18.65
CA ILE A 182 -0.27 5.82 -19.89
C ILE A 182 -1.24 6.74 -20.63
N ILE A 183 -2.54 6.41 -20.59
CA ILE A 183 -3.61 7.21 -21.22
C ILE A 183 -3.71 8.59 -20.56
N LEU A 184 -3.56 8.68 -19.23
CA LEU A 184 -3.53 9.95 -18.53
C LEU A 184 -2.33 10.80 -18.96
N ASN A 185 -1.15 10.20 -19.05
CA ASN A 185 0.04 10.90 -19.52
C ASN A 185 -0.14 11.45 -20.95
N LEU A 186 -0.71 10.65 -21.86
CA LEU A 186 -1.01 11.06 -23.23
C LEU A 186 -2.01 12.22 -23.28
N PHE A 187 -3.02 12.21 -22.42
CA PHE A 187 -4.00 13.28 -22.30
C PHE A 187 -3.35 14.61 -21.89
N LEU A 188 -2.42 14.57 -20.92
CA LEU A 188 -1.72 15.76 -20.41
C LEU A 188 -0.71 16.36 -21.40
N ILE A 189 -0.21 15.59 -22.36
CA ILE A 189 0.74 16.09 -23.37
C ILE A 189 0.02 16.97 -24.39
N LYS A 190 0.55 18.18 -24.62
CA LYS A 190 0.12 19.08 -25.69
C LYS A 190 0.87 18.76 -27.00
N GLY A 191 0.11 18.56 -28.08
CA GLY A 191 0.64 18.36 -29.44
C GLY A 191 0.85 16.89 -29.84
N ASN A 192 0.37 16.54 -31.03
CA ASN A 192 0.31 15.15 -31.51
C ASN A 192 1.70 14.50 -31.68
N LYS A 193 2.69 15.25 -32.17
CA LYS A 193 4.07 14.73 -32.33
C LYS A 193 4.69 14.29 -30.99
N LYS A 194 4.50 15.11 -29.94
CA LYS A 194 4.98 14.80 -28.58
C LYS A 194 4.26 13.58 -27.99
N ARG A 195 2.95 13.43 -28.25
CA ARG A 195 2.16 12.25 -27.83
C ARG A 195 2.65 10.97 -28.49
N ILE A 196 2.85 11.00 -29.81
CA ILE A 196 3.37 9.85 -30.57
C ILE A 196 4.75 9.47 -30.06
N LEU A 197 5.65 10.44 -29.85
CA LEU A 197 6.98 10.19 -29.30
C LEU A 197 6.92 9.53 -27.92
N PHE A 198 6.10 10.06 -27.01
CA PHE A 198 5.92 9.47 -25.67
C PHE A 198 5.40 8.03 -25.77
N LEU A 199 4.39 7.78 -26.60
CA LEU A 199 3.80 6.46 -26.78
C LEU A 199 4.80 5.46 -27.34
N LEU A 200 5.56 5.84 -28.36
CA LEU A 200 6.57 4.99 -28.98
C LEU A 200 7.70 4.65 -28.01
N LEU A 201 8.20 5.63 -27.25
CA LEU A 201 9.26 5.40 -26.27
C LEU A 201 8.77 4.48 -25.14
N THR A 202 7.63 4.81 -24.54
CA THR A 202 7.11 4.06 -23.38
C THR A 202 6.67 2.66 -23.79
N SER A 203 5.77 2.54 -24.76
CA SER A 203 5.25 1.23 -25.20
C SER A 203 6.34 0.39 -25.87
N GLY A 204 7.20 1.01 -26.68
CA GLY A 204 8.32 0.32 -27.33
C GLY A 204 9.28 -0.29 -26.33
N ILE A 205 9.71 0.47 -25.30
CA ILE A 205 10.60 -0.04 -24.26
C ILE A 205 9.91 -1.09 -23.38
N ILE A 206 8.64 -0.89 -23.03
CA ILE A 206 7.90 -1.87 -22.22
C ILE A 206 7.72 -3.18 -22.98
N ILE A 207 7.35 -3.14 -24.26
CA ILE A 207 7.20 -4.33 -25.12
C ILE A 207 8.55 -5.01 -25.29
N LEU A 208 9.61 -4.26 -25.62
CA LEU A 208 10.97 -4.79 -25.75
C LEU A 208 11.39 -5.49 -24.46
N PHE A 209 11.16 -4.86 -23.31
CA PHE A 209 11.46 -5.46 -22.03
C PHE A 209 10.64 -6.73 -21.80
N ARG A 210 9.31 -6.67 -21.89
CA ARG A 210 8.41 -7.79 -21.55
C ARG A 210 8.50 -8.97 -22.50
N LYS A 211 8.78 -8.74 -23.80
CA LYS A 211 8.75 -9.79 -24.83
C LYS A 211 10.13 -10.27 -25.26
N VAL A 212 11.18 -9.49 -25.07
CA VAL A 212 12.54 -9.85 -25.51
C VAL A 212 13.48 -9.98 -24.31
N ILE A 213 13.64 -8.92 -23.53
CA ILE A 213 14.65 -8.87 -22.46
C ILE A 213 14.28 -9.81 -21.30
N GLN A 214 13.05 -9.71 -20.79
CA GLN A 214 12.59 -10.49 -19.65
C GLN A 214 12.66 -12.00 -19.94
N PRO A 215 12.12 -12.53 -21.06
CA PRO A 215 12.25 -13.96 -21.36
C PRO A 215 13.68 -14.39 -21.74
N GLY A 216 14.48 -13.48 -22.31
CA GLY A 216 15.85 -13.79 -22.71
C GLY A 216 16.86 -13.79 -21.56
N ILE A 217 16.58 -13.07 -20.47
CA ILE A 217 17.49 -12.92 -19.33
C ILE A 217 17.03 -13.73 -18.10
N PHE A 218 15.72 -13.87 -17.88
CA PHE A 218 15.15 -14.48 -16.68
C PHE A 218 14.49 -15.82 -17.00
N VAL A 219 15.13 -16.90 -16.57
CA VAL A 219 14.72 -18.30 -16.80
C VAL A 219 13.44 -18.64 -16.06
N ASN A 220 13.27 -18.13 -14.84
CA ASN A 220 12.12 -18.41 -13.98
C ASN A 220 11.05 -17.31 -14.09
N SER A 221 11.09 -16.51 -15.16
CA SER A 221 10.12 -15.44 -15.35
C SER A 221 8.70 -15.99 -15.55
N TYR A 222 7.81 -15.64 -14.63
CA TYR A 222 6.39 -15.98 -14.73
C TYR A 222 5.60 -14.78 -15.28
N GLN A 223 4.83 -14.99 -16.35
CA GLN A 223 3.89 -14.00 -16.85
C GLN A 223 2.61 -14.04 -16.00
N ARG A 224 2.44 -13.07 -15.10
CA ARG A 224 1.20 -12.86 -14.34
C ARG A 224 0.05 -12.29 -15.19
N ASP A 225 0.37 -11.79 -16.38
CA ASP A 225 -0.59 -11.20 -17.30
C ASP A 225 -1.37 -12.31 -17.98
N GLU A 226 -2.59 -12.54 -17.49
CA GLU A 226 -3.49 -13.53 -18.03
C GLU A 226 -4.56 -12.81 -18.86
N VAL A 227 -4.16 -12.33 -20.03
CA VAL A 227 -5.05 -11.57 -20.93
C VAL A 227 -6.33 -12.35 -21.26
N GLY A 228 -6.28 -13.69 -21.25
CA GLY A 228 -7.45 -14.56 -21.43
C GLY A 228 -8.56 -14.37 -20.39
N LYS A 229 -8.24 -13.88 -19.19
CA LYS A 229 -9.22 -13.65 -18.10
C LYS A 229 -10.26 -12.59 -18.41
N ILE A 230 -10.02 -11.71 -19.38
CA ILE A 230 -11.02 -10.72 -19.81
C ILE A 230 -12.23 -11.38 -20.50
N PHE A 231 -12.04 -12.58 -21.06
CA PHE A 231 -13.12 -13.33 -21.70
C PHE A 231 -13.96 -14.15 -20.70
N GLU A 232 -13.51 -14.26 -19.44
CA GLU A 232 -14.26 -14.91 -18.36
C GLU A 232 -15.35 -13.96 -17.84
N PHE A 233 -16.52 -13.94 -18.50
CA PHE A 233 -17.61 -13.01 -18.15
C PHE A 233 -17.97 -13.01 -16.66
N LYS A 234 -18.04 -14.18 -16.01
CA LYS A 234 -18.32 -14.30 -14.55
C LYS A 234 -17.30 -13.54 -13.72
N ARG A 235 -16.01 -13.67 -14.05
CA ARG A 235 -14.91 -12.99 -13.38
C ARG A 235 -14.98 -11.47 -13.61
N VAL A 236 -15.18 -11.03 -14.84
CA VAL A 236 -15.30 -9.59 -15.17
C VAL A 236 -16.43 -8.93 -14.37
N VAL A 237 -17.60 -9.58 -14.33
CA VAL A 237 -18.73 -9.13 -13.50
C VAL A 237 -18.35 -9.07 -12.02
N GLN A 238 -17.65 -10.09 -11.52
CA GLN A 238 -17.20 -10.13 -10.13
C GLN A 238 -16.20 -8.99 -9.80
N VAL A 239 -15.24 -8.70 -10.70
CA VAL A 239 -14.30 -7.58 -10.55
C VAL A 239 -15.05 -6.24 -10.55
N ALA A 240 -16.04 -6.06 -11.41
CA ALA A 240 -16.88 -4.86 -11.42
C ALA A 240 -17.66 -4.70 -10.10
N ILE A 241 -18.30 -5.77 -9.61
CA ILE A 241 -19.01 -5.79 -8.33
C ILE A 241 -18.07 -5.43 -7.18
N TYR A 242 -16.88 -6.02 -7.13
CA TYR A 242 -15.90 -5.71 -6.08
C TYR A 242 -15.35 -4.29 -6.19
N SER A 243 -15.18 -3.76 -7.40
CA SER A 243 -14.77 -2.36 -7.62
C SER A 243 -15.82 -1.38 -7.09
N VAL A 244 -17.10 -1.64 -7.32
CA VAL A 244 -18.19 -0.81 -6.75
C VAL A 244 -18.25 -0.98 -5.24
N LYS A 245 -18.22 -2.23 -4.75
CA LYS A 245 -18.24 -2.55 -3.32
C LYS A 245 -17.09 -1.85 -2.56
N LEU A 246 -15.92 -1.74 -3.17
CA LEU A 246 -14.76 -1.06 -2.60
C LEU A 246 -15.11 0.37 -2.16
N PHE A 247 -15.69 1.18 -3.05
CA PHE A 247 -15.99 2.60 -2.75
C PHE A 247 -17.26 2.79 -1.94
N PHE A 248 -18.29 1.96 -2.13
CA PHE A 248 -19.61 2.18 -1.53
C PHE A 248 -19.87 1.40 -0.24
N LYS A 249 -19.06 0.38 0.07
CA LYS A 249 -19.23 -0.45 1.27
C LYS A 249 -17.93 -0.58 2.05
N ASP A 250 -16.88 -1.05 1.41
CA ASP A 250 -15.72 -1.54 2.16
C ASP A 250 -14.95 -0.40 2.84
N ILE A 251 -14.88 0.80 2.25
CA ILE A 251 -14.36 2.01 2.91
C ILE A 251 -15.12 2.34 4.20
N PHE A 252 -16.45 2.33 4.15
CA PHE A 252 -17.28 2.66 5.32
C PHE A 252 -17.19 1.57 6.40
N VAL A 253 -17.12 0.30 6.00
CA VAL A 253 -16.87 -0.81 6.93
C VAL A 253 -15.51 -0.66 7.60
N GLY A 254 -14.47 -0.25 6.86
CA GLY A 254 -13.15 0.04 7.41
C GLY A 254 -13.17 1.16 8.45
N ILE A 255 -13.83 2.28 8.15
CA ILE A 255 -14.02 3.39 9.10
C ILE A 255 -14.78 2.91 10.34
N TYR A 256 -15.89 2.18 10.16
CA TYR A 256 -16.67 1.66 11.30
C TYR A 256 -15.84 0.75 12.20
N ARG A 257 -15.06 -0.18 11.63
CA ARG A 257 -14.17 -1.06 12.41
C ARG A 257 -13.07 -0.28 13.12
N ALA A 258 -12.55 0.78 12.49
CA ALA A 258 -11.58 1.65 13.14
C ALA A 258 -12.17 2.36 14.35
N LEU A 259 -13.43 2.83 14.26
CA LEU A 259 -14.14 3.39 15.41
C LEU A 259 -14.29 2.36 16.54
N GLN A 260 -14.55 1.09 16.22
CA GLN A 260 -14.58 0.01 17.22
C GLN A 260 -13.20 -0.25 17.86
N ASN A 261 -12.12 -0.05 17.10
CA ASN A 261 -10.74 -0.20 17.57
C ASN A 261 -10.23 1.01 18.37
N MET A 262 -10.99 2.11 18.48
CA MET A 262 -10.53 3.35 19.12
C MET A 262 -10.02 3.18 20.55
N GLY A 263 -10.52 2.18 21.29
CA GLY A 263 -10.04 1.87 22.64
C GLY A 263 -8.55 1.54 22.74
N ASN A 264 -7.94 1.12 21.62
CA ASN A 264 -6.51 0.79 21.54
C ASN A 264 -5.63 1.99 21.12
N ILE A 265 -6.21 3.16 20.83
CA ILE A 265 -5.47 4.35 20.40
C ILE A 265 -4.99 5.13 21.62
N HIS A 266 -3.72 5.51 21.62
CA HIS A 266 -3.15 6.31 22.70
C HIS A 266 -3.73 7.74 22.68
N ILE A 267 -3.93 8.32 23.87
CA ILE A 267 -4.47 9.68 24.02
C ILE A 267 -3.66 10.73 23.25
N LEU A 268 -2.33 10.58 23.17
CA LEU A 268 -1.47 11.47 22.41
C LEU A 268 -1.76 11.42 20.90
N GLU A 269 -2.12 10.26 20.36
CA GLU A 269 -2.47 10.10 18.95
C GLU A 269 -3.83 10.74 18.63
N ILE A 270 -4.77 10.66 19.57
CA ILE A 270 -6.06 11.36 19.49
C ILE A 270 -5.81 12.87 19.48
N ILE A 271 -4.98 13.38 20.40
CA ILE A 271 -4.61 14.80 20.47
C ILE A 271 -3.95 15.25 19.16
N ILE A 272 -2.98 14.51 18.64
CA ILE A 272 -2.33 14.83 17.36
C ILE A 272 -3.35 14.87 16.22
N SER A 273 -4.28 13.92 16.17
CA SER A 273 -5.34 13.88 15.15
C SER A 273 -6.25 15.11 15.22
N PHE A 274 -6.64 15.54 16.43
CA PHE A 274 -7.39 16.79 16.64
C PHE A 274 -6.58 18.02 16.24
N VAL A 275 -5.30 18.09 16.60
CA VAL A 275 -4.42 19.22 16.27
C VAL A 275 -4.28 19.35 14.76
N ILE A 276 -3.92 18.27 14.05
CA ILE A 276 -3.80 18.29 12.58
C ILE A 276 -5.11 18.75 11.94
N SER A 277 -6.23 18.19 12.36
CA SER A 277 -7.55 18.51 11.81
C SER A 277 -7.95 19.97 12.08
N SER A 278 -7.62 20.48 13.27
CA SER A 278 -7.84 21.89 13.62
C SER A 278 -6.97 22.84 12.78
N VAL A 279 -5.74 22.45 12.49
CA VAL A 279 -4.85 23.21 11.60
C VAL A 279 -5.38 23.18 10.16
N VAL A 280 -5.86 22.03 9.66
CA VAL A 280 -6.56 21.94 8.37
C VAL A 280 -7.71 22.94 8.31
N TYR A 281 -8.56 22.98 9.36
CA TYR A 281 -9.64 23.96 9.44
C TYR A 281 -9.11 25.41 9.33
N LYS A 282 -8.04 25.75 10.05
CA LYS A 282 -7.48 27.10 10.04
C LYS A 282 -6.85 27.48 8.69
N VAL A 283 -6.18 26.55 8.02
CA VAL A 283 -5.61 26.75 6.68
C VAL A 283 -6.70 27.07 5.66
N PHE A 284 -7.83 26.35 5.72
CA PHE A 284 -8.88 26.46 4.70
C PHE A 284 -10.05 27.39 5.05
N ALA A 285 -10.17 27.88 6.28
CA ALA A 285 -11.31 28.71 6.72
C ALA A 285 -11.50 29.99 5.88
N ASN A 286 -10.41 30.53 5.34
CA ASN A 286 -10.42 31.71 4.48
C ASN A 286 -9.95 31.41 3.05
N TYR A 287 -9.87 30.14 2.66
CA TYR A 287 -9.45 29.75 1.32
C TYR A 287 -10.56 30.04 0.30
N ASP A 288 -10.17 30.55 -0.87
CA ASP A 288 -11.12 30.94 -1.91
C ASP A 288 -11.43 29.77 -2.85
N PHE A 289 -12.37 28.93 -2.42
CA PHE A 289 -12.83 27.78 -3.19
C PHE A 289 -13.63 28.17 -4.44
N LYS A 290 -14.32 29.32 -4.43
CA LYS A 290 -15.22 29.73 -5.51
C LYS A 290 -14.44 30.08 -6.78
N ASN A 291 -13.37 30.85 -6.64
CA ASN A 291 -12.54 31.26 -7.78
C ASN A 291 -11.78 30.09 -8.45
N THR A 292 -11.73 28.93 -7.81
CA THR A 292 -11.00 27.74 -8.28
C THR A 292 -11.91 26.58 -8.71
N LEU A 293 -13.24 26.78 -8.73
CA LEU A 293 -14.23 25.73 -9.02
C LEU A 293 -13.98 24.98 -10.34
N GLN A 294 -13.69 25.69 -11.43
CA GLN A 294 -13.47 25.05 -12.73
C GLN A 294 -12.25 24.13 -12.72
N SER A 295 -11.20 24.52 -11.98
CA SER A 295 -10.02 23.69 -11.78
C SER A 295 -10.37 22.41 -11.02
N PHE A 296 -11.15 22.53 -9.93
CA PHE A 296 -11.60 21.35 -9.17
C PHE A 296 -12.47 20.41 -10.00
N LYS A 297 -13.35 20.94 -10.86
CA LYS A 297 -14.15 20.10 -11.78
C LYS A 297 -13.24 19.30 -12.72
N ASN A 298 -12.25 19.94 -13.32
CA ASN A 298 -11.31 19.29 -14.23
C ASN A 298 -10.48 18.22 -13.49
N VAL A 299 -9.96 18.55 -12.30
CA VAL A 299 -9.21 17.61 -11.45
C VAL A 299 -10.09 16.42 -11.06
N GLY A 300 -11.36 16.65 -10.72
CA GLY A 300 -12.31 15.58 -10.36
C GLY A 300 -12.57 14.62 -11.52
N ILE A 301 -12.78 15.15 -12.73
CA ILE A 301 -12.96 14.32 -13.94
C ILE A 301 -11.69 13.52 -14.24
N ILE A 302 -10.52 14.16 -14.20
CA ILE A 302 -9.23 13.48 -14.40
C ILE A 302 -9.05 12.37 -13.36
N SER A 303 -9.38 12.64 -12.10
CA SER A 303 -9.26 11.67 -11.01
C SER A 303 -10.20 10.48 -11.21
N LEU A 304 -11.45 10.72 -11.62
CA LEU A 304 -12.41 9.66 -11.90
C LEU A 304 -11.94 8.76 -13.05
N ILE A 305 -11.49 9.36 -14.16
CA ILE A 305 -10.95 8.62 -15.31
C ILE A 305 -9.74 7.80 -14.87
N SER A 306 -8.81 8.39 -14.12
CA SER A 306 -7.62 7.70 -13.63
C SER A 306 -7.92 6.56 -12.66
N ILE A 307 -8.98 6.66 -11.85
CA ILE A 307 -9.45 5.55 -11.01
C ILE A 307 -9.96 4.40 -11.89
N VAL A 308 -10.79 4.70 -12.89
CA VAL A 308 -11.31 3.68 -13.82
C VAL A 308 -10.17 3.00 -14.58
N LEU A 309 -9.20 3.77 -15.06
CA LEU A 309 -7.99 3.25 -15.68
C LEU A 309 -7.18 2.38 -14.70
N GLY A 310 -6.95 2.86 -13.48
CA GLY A 310 -6.25 2.09 -12.45
C GLY A 310 -6.95 0.76 -12.11
N LEU A 311 -8.29 0.74 -12.08
CA LEU A 311 -9.07 -0.47 -11.84
C LEU A 311 -9.01 -1.46 -13.01
N SER A 312 -8.73 -1.00 -14.23
CA SER A 312 -8.65 -1.90 -15.39
C SER A 312 -7.58 -2.97 -15.24
N ILE A 313 -6.54 -2.76 -14.41
CA ILE A 313 -5.51 -3.78 -14.13
C ILE A 313 -6.09 -5.07 -13.52
N PHE A 314 -7.19 -4.97 -12.77
CA PHE A 314 -7.86 -6.14 -12.17
C PHE A 314 -8.57 -7.00 -13.21
N LEU A 315 -8.87 -6.46 -14.39
CA LEU A 315 -9.42 -7.23 -15.51
C LEU A 315 -8.35 -8.11 -16.17
N PHE A 316 -7.09 -7.68 -16.14
CA PHE A 316 -5.95 -8.35 -16.80
C PHE A 316 -5.07 -9.16 -15.85
N SER A 317 -5.40 -9.21 -14.56
CA SER A 317 -4.61 -9.87 -13.52
C SER A 317 -5.46 -10.82 -12.69
N SER A 318 -4.81 -11.68 -11.90
CA SER A 318 -5.46 -12.55 -10.92
C SER A 318 -6.02 -11.81 -9.69
N TYR A 319 -5.68 -10.53 -9.51
CA TYR A 319 -6.01 -9.77 -8.31
C TYR A 319 -7.49 -9.42 -8.21
N ILE A 320 -7.95 -9.21 -6.97
CA ILE A 320 -9.29 -8.73 -6.65
C ILE A 320 -9.17 -7.34 -6.03
N PRO A 321 -9.96 -6.34 -6.45
CA PRO A 321 -9.96 -5.03 -5.81
C PRO A 321 -10.63 -5.13 -4.44
N THR A 322 -9.86 -4.92 -3.36
CA THR A 322 -10.33 -4.96 -1.98
C THR A 322 -9.47 -4.07 -1.09
N VAL A 323 -10.08 -3.40 -0.11
CA VAL A 323 -9.35 -2.65 0.94
C VAL A 323 -8.92 -3.53 2.11
N PHE A 324 -9.35 -4.80 2.11
CA PHE A 324 -9.07 -5.74 3.19
C PHE A 324 -7.87 -6.65 2.87
N GLY A 325 -7.15 -7.05 3.91
CA GLY A 325 -6.03 -7.97 3.82
C GLY A 325 -4.82 -7.36 3.17
N PHE A 326 -3.82 -8.21 2.95
CA PHE A 326 -2.59 -7.81 2.28
C PHE A 326 -2.82 -7.42 0.81
N ASP A 327 -3.89 -7.92 0.19
CA ASP A 327 -4.30 -7.60 -1.19
C ASP A 327 -4.57 -6.11 -1.43
N ASN A 328 -4.82 -5.33 -0.37
CA ASN A 328 -4.95 -3.87 -0.41
C ASN A 328 -3.74 -3.19 -1.08
N ARG A 329 -2.56 -3.85 -1.09
CA ARG A 329 -1.36 -3.38 -1.80
C ARG A 329 -1.56 -3.03 -3.28
N ASN A 330 -2.51 -3.69 -3.94
CA ASN A 330 -2.72 -3.52 -5.37
C ASN A 330 -3.46 -2.21 -5.71
N LEU A 331 -3.77 -1.37 -4.72
CA LEU A 331 -4.55 -0.15 -4.90
C LEU A 331 -3.70 1.13 -4.87
N GLY A 332 -2.37 1.03 -5.00
CA GLY A 332 -1.46 2.18 -4.91
C GLY A 332 -1.76 3.33 -5.87
N ALA A 333 -2.04 3.03 -7.14
CA ALA A 333 -2.47 4.04 -8.12
C ALA A 333 -3.83 4.66 -7.74
N ILE A 334 -4.78 3.83 -7.29
CA ILE A 334 -6.12 4.25 -6.91
C ILE A 334 -6.08 5.15 -5.67
N ARG A 335 -5.16 4.91 -4.72
CA ARG A 335 -4.96 5.74 -3.52
C ARG A 335 -4.76 7.22 -3.87
N LEU A 336 -3.91 7.52 -4.86
CA LEU A 336 -3.60 8.90 -5.27
C LEU A 336 -4.78 9.61 -5.94
N PHE A 337 -5.48 8.93 -6.84
CA PHE A 337 -6.59 9.57 -7.55
C PHE A 337 -7.86 9.60 -6.72
N TYR A 338 -8.05 8.65 -5.81
CA TYR A 338 -9.15 8.70 -4.85
C TYR A 338 -9.05 9.91 -3.92
N THR A 339 -7.86 10.27 -3.45
CA THR A 339 -7.68 11.45 -2.58
C THR A 339 -7.95 12.75 -3.35
N LEU A 340 -7.50 12.85 -4.60
CA LEU A 340 -7.85 13.97 -5.47
C LEU A 340 -9.36 14.05 -5.78
N LEU A 341 -10.00 12.90 -6.04
CA LEU A 341 -11.44 12.82 -6.27
C LEU A 341 -12.22 13.25 -5.02
N MET A 342 -11.79 12.84 -3.84
CA MET A 342 -12.39 13.24 -2.57
C MET A 342 -12.30 14.76 -2.39
N ILE A 343 -11.11 15.35 -2.54
CA ILE A 343 -10.93 16.80 -2.40
C ILE A 343 -11.81 17.56 -3.40
N SER A 344 -11.72 17.21 -4.68
CA SER A 344 -12.50 17.88 -5.73
C SER A 344 -14.01 17.69 -5.58
N GLY A 345 -14.46 16.49 -5.20
CA GLY A 345 -15.86 16.17 -4.97
C GLY A 345 -16.47 16.97 -3.81
N ILE A 346 -15.76 17.07 -2.68
CA ILE A 346 -16.21 17.87 -1.52
C ILE A 346 -16.36 19.34 -1.92
N VAL A 347 -15.35 19.91 -2.58
CA VAL A 347 -15.41 21.32 -3.01
C VAL A 347 -16.54 21.54 -4.00
N TYR A 348 -16.67 20.66 -5.01
CA TYR A 348 -17.69 20.78 -6.04
C TYR A 348 -19.09 20.73 -5.45
N VAL A 349 -19.41 19.68 -4.68
CA VAL A 349 -20.72 19.51 -4.04
C VAL A 349 -21.02 20.67 -3.08
N SER A 350 -20.05 21.06 -2.26
CA SER A 350 -20.27 22.14 -1.29
C SER A 350 -20.56 23.49 -1.94
N ILE A 351 -19.89 23.80 -3.06
CA ILE A 351 -20.16 25.03 -3.81
C ILE A 351 -21.52 24.98 -4.50
N GLN A 352 -21.93 23.82 -5.05
CA GLN A 352 -23.27 23.64 -5.63
C GLN A 352 -24.36 23.84 -4.57
N LEU A 353 -24.11 23.39 -3.35
CA LEU A 353 -24.98 23.59 -2.18
C LEU A 353 -24.86 25.01 -1.56
N LYS A 354 -24.09 25.92 -2.17
CA LYS A 354 -23.86 27.30 -1.72
C LYS A 354 -23.32 27.40 -0.29
N LEU A 355 -22.57 26.40 0.18
CA LEU A 355 -21.96 26.41 1.51
C LEU A 355 -20.85 27.47 1.62
N GLU A 356 -20.67 28.02 2.82
CA GLU A 356 -19.59 28.96 3.12
C GLU A 356 -18.23 28.26 3.21
N ASN A 357 -17.14 28.99 2.93
CA ASN A 357 -15.77 28.45 2.99
C ASN A 357 -15.42 27.82 4.35
N ARG A 358 -15.99 28.36 5.45
CA ARG A 358 -15.80 27.79 6.79
C ARG A 358 -16.43 26.41 6.94
N ILE A 359 -17.59 26.17 6.32
CA ILE A 359 -18.25 24.87 6.32
C ILE A 359 -17.44 23.87 5.50
N ILE A 360 -16.97 24.27 4.31
CA ILE A 360 -16.07 23.44 3.47
C ILE A 360 -14.81 23.06 4.25
N SER A 361 -14.21 24.03 4.93
CA SER A 361 -13.05 23.84 5.79
C SER A 361 -13.32 22.86 6.93
N ALA A 362 -14.50 22.97 7.57
CA ALA A 362 -14.92 22.04 8.62
C ALA A 362 -15.12 20.61 8.06
N CYS A 363 -15.68 20.45 6.87
CA CYS A 363 -15.78 19.15 6.20
C CYS A 363 -14.39 18.53 5.98
N PHE A 364 -13.41 19.31 5.51
CA PHE A 364 -12.04 18.80 5.37
C PHE A 364 -11.39 18.43 6.70
N ALA A 365 -11.61 19.21 7.75
CA ALA A 365 -11.11 18.90 9.08
C ALA A 365 -11.72 17.60 9.63
N VAL A 366 -13.03 17.40 9.49
CA VAL A 366 -13.72 16.17 9.92
C VAL A 366 -13.20 14.95 9.15
N ILE A 367 -13.04 15.08 7.83
CA ILE A 367 -12.53 13.98 7.00
C ILE A 367 -11.07 13.66 7.33
N ALA A 368 -10.22 14.69 7.49
CA ALA A 368 -8.85 14.49 7.93
C ALA A 368 -8.81 13.78 9.28
N PHE A 369 -9.65 14.17 10.24
CA PHE A 369 -9.75 13.53 11.55
C PHE A 369 -10.14 12.05 11.43
N LEU A 370 -11.21 11.74 10.69
CA LEU A 370 -11.68 10.37 10.50
C LEU A 370 -10.63 9.48 9.84
N LEU A 371 -9.95 9.98 8.81
CA LEU A 371 -8.89 9.23 8.13
C LEU A 371 -7.65 9.04 9.01
N LEU A 372 -7.24 10.06 9.77
CA LEU A 372 -6.14 9.95 10.73
C LEU A 372 -6.44 8.90 11.80
N MET A 373 -7.61 8.99 12.44
CA MET A 373 -8.05 8.02 13.45
C MET A 373 -8.14 6.61 12.87
N THR A 374 -8.61 6.49 11.63
CA THR A 374 -8.67 5.20 10.95
C THR A 374 -7.27 4.64 10.69
N ASN A 375 -6.35 5.45 10.16
CA ASN A 375 -5.00 4.97 9.88
C ASN A 375 -4.23 4.61 11.15
N LEU A 376 -4.45 5.31 12.27
CA LEU A 376 -3.90 4.96 13.58
C LEU A 376 -4.48 3.63 14.11
N SER A 377 -5.77 3.39 13.90
CA SER A 377 -6.40 2.10 14.21
C SER A 377 -5.79 0.97 13.38
N VAL A 378 -5.61 1.19 12.07
CA VAL A 378 -4.95 0.24 11.18
C VAL A 378 -3.51 -0.02 11.64
N LYS A 379 -2.75 1.01 11.99
CA LYS A 379 -1.39 0.85 12.57
C LYS A 379 -1.41 -0.09 13.78
N ASN A 380 -2.35 0.08 14.71
CA ASN A 380 -2.50 -0.82 15.85
C ASN A 380 -2.90 -2.24 15.44
N SER A 381 -3.80 -2.38 14.46
CA SER A 381 -4.18 -3.69 13.91
C SER A 381 -3.01 -4.43 13.26
N TRP A 382 -2.09 -3.72 12.58
CA TRP A 382 -0.87 -4.31 12.03
C TRP A 382 0.10 -4.77 13.12
N ILE A 383 0.26 -3.98 14.20
CA ILE A 383 1.03 -4.39 15.39
C ILE A 383 0.42 -5.67 15.98
N TYR A 384 -0.91 -5.67 16.18
CA TYR A 384 -1.64 -6.80 16.73
C TYR A 384 -1.50 -8.06 15.85
N ALA A 385 -1.58 -7.94 14.52
CA ALA A 385 -1.39 -9.06 13.61
C ALA A 385 -0.01 -9.74 13.76
N SER A 386 1.05 -8.93 13.87
CA SER A 386 2.41 -9.41 14.12
C SER A 386 2.50 -10.14 15.47
N GLN A 387 1.95 -9.53 16.52
CA GLN A 387 1.94 -10.13 17.87
C GLN A 387 1.13 -11.42 17.92
N PHE A 388 -0.03 -11.46 17.27
CA PHE A 388 -0.88 -12.65 17.17
C PHE A 388 -0.14 -13.83 16.53
N ASN A 389 0.58 -13.59 15.43
CA ASN A 389 1.36 -14.63 14.76
C ASN A 389 2.47 -15.18 15.66
N ASN A 390 3.18 -14.30 16.38
CA ASN A 390 4.20 -14.71 17.33
C ASN A 390 3.60 -15.51 18.50
N GLU A 391 2.49 -15.05 19.07
CA GLU A 391 1.81 -15.76 20.15
C GLU A 391 1.33 -17.16 19.71
N LEU A 392 0.76 -17.27 18.51
CA LEU A 392 0.33 -18.53 17.92
C LEU A 392 1.48 -19.54 17.80
N PHE A 393 2.63 -19.10 17.28
CA PHE A 393 3.80 -19.97 17.09
C PHE A 393 4.58 -20.22 18.39
N SER A 394 4.56 -19.28 19.34
CA SER A 394 5.10 -19.50 20.69
C SER A 394 4.35 -20.60 21.42
N LYS A 395 3.01 -20.57 21.36
CA LYS A 395 2.15 -21.62 21.92
C LYS A 395 2.29 -22.94 21.18
N LEU A 396 2.51 -22.91 19.87
CA LEU A 396 2.88 -24.09 19.10
C LEU A 396 4.15 -24.73 19.63
N ASN A 397 5.21 -23.95 19.87
CA ASN A 397 6.47 -24.48 20.37
C ASN A 397 6.30 -25.18 21.72
N VAL A 398 5.51 -24.59 22.64
CA VAL A 398 5.19 -25.22 23.93
C VAL A 398 4.47 -26.55 23.71
N ALA A 399 3.42 -26.56 22.88
CA ALA A 399 2.64 -27.77 22.63
C ALA A 399 3.45 -28.87 21.92
N LEU A 400 4.35 -28.51 20.99
CA LEU A 400 5.25 -29.46 20.34
C LEU A 400 6.18 -30.15 21.34
N LYS A 401 6.75 -29.39 22.28
CA LYS A 401 7.62 -29.92 23.34
C LYS A 401 6.87 -30.84 24.29
N GLU A 402 5.67 -30.45 24.71
CA GLU A 402 4.80 -31.26 25.58
C GLU A 402 4.37 -32.58 24.92
N ASN A 403 4.23 -32.59 23.59
CA ASN A 403 3.84 -33.77 22.82
C ASN A 403 5.03 -34.54 22.22
N HIS A 404 6.27 -34.16 22.55
CA HIS A 404 7.51 -34.76 22.04
C HIS A 404 7.57 -34.85 20.50
N ILE A 405 7.09 -33.82 19.80
CA ILE A 405 7.14 -33.75 18.33
C ILE A 405 8.39 -32.98 17.91
N GLU A 406 9.34 -33.68 17.28
CA GLU A 406 10.64 -33.12 16.88
C GLU A 406 10.79 -32.93 15.36
N ASN A 407 9.95 -33.56 14.55
CA ASN A 407 9.98 -33.48 13.09
C ASN A 407 8.60 -33.72 12.46
N GLY A 408 8.49 -33.34 11.19
CA GLY A 408 7.34 -33.64 10.33
C GLY A 408 6.45 -32.43 10.04
N ASP A 409 5.33 -32.74 9.39
CA ASP A 409 4.33 -31.75 9.00
C ASP A 409 3.33 -31.53 10.12
N VAL A 410 3.20 -30.28 10.56
CA VAL A 410 2.31 -29.88 11.64
C VAL A 410 1.30 -28.88 11.13
N CYS A 411 0.01 -29.13 11.33
CA CYS A 411 -1.03 -28.22 10.92
C CYS A 411 -1.66 -27.48 12.08
N LEU A 412 -1.90 -26.19 11.86
CA LEU A 412 -2.67 -25.32 12.73
C LEU A 412 -4.10 -25.24 12.23
N LYS A 413 -5.04 -25.52 13.12
CA LYS A 413 -6.47 -25.32 12.92
C LYS A 413 -6.93 -24.18 13.81
N TYR A 414 -7.42 -23.12 13.18
CA TYR A 414 -8.21 -22.05 13.80
C TYR A 414 -9.01 -21.36 12.70
N ASP A 415 -10.16 -20.78 13.07
CA ASP A 415 -11.03 -20.11 12.13
C ASP A 415 -10.45 -18.74 11.76
N THR A 416 -9.55 -18.73 10.77
CA THR A 416 -8.85 -17.52 10.31
C THR A 416 -9.84 -16.45 9.84
N PHE A 417 -10.90 -16.86 9.14
CA PHE A 417 -11.89 -15.93 8.60
C PHE A 417 -12.79 -15.33 9.67
N ASN A 418 -13.22 -16.14 10.65
CA ASN A 418 -13.99 -15.64 11.78
C ASN A 418 -13.14 -14.70 12.62
N GLU A 419 -11.90 -15.07 12.94
CA GLU A 419 -10.97 -14.24 13.72
C GLU A 419 -10.81 -12.85 13.10
N LEU A 420 -10.48 -12.78 11.81
CA LEU A 420 -10.35 -11.51 11.07
C LEU A 420 -11.68 -10.74 10.94
N ARG A 421 -12.82 -11.43 11.04
CA ARG A 421 -14.14 -10.81 10.90
C ARG A 421 -14.68 -10.28 12.23
N THR A 422 -14.46 -10.97 13.34
CA THR A 422 -15.14 -10.67 14.63
C THR A 422 -14.23 -10.02 15.65
N ASN A 423 -12.91 -10.22 15.58
CA ASN A 423 -12.01 -9.63 16.55
C ASN A 423 -11.87 -8.11 16.31
N PRO A 424 -12.22 -7.26 17.30
CA PRO A 424 -12.20 -5.80 17.14
C PRO A 424 -10.79 -5.23 16.97
N ASN A 425 -9.75 -6.03 17.23
CA ASN A 425 -8.37 -5.62 17.00
C ASN A 425 -8.00 -5.54 15.51
N PHE A 426 -8.77 -6.17 14.61
CA PHE A 426 -8.56 -6.10 13.16
C PHE A 426 -9.48 -5.09 12.48
N THR A 427 -8.88 -4.05 11.90
CA THR A 427 -9.60 -2.99 11.20
C THR A 427 -9.87 -3.39 9.76
N LEU A 428 -8.81 -3.71 9.02
CA LEU A 428 -8.86 -4.05 7.60
C LEU A 428 -8.48 -5.52 7.34
N ARG A 429 -8.66 -6.41 8.33
CA ARG A 429 -8.31 -7.84 8.22
C ARG A 429 -6.83 -8.04 7.93
N GLU A 430 -6.01 -7.39 8.75
CA GLU A 430 -4.56 -7.41 8.67
C GLU A 430 -4.03 -8.87 8.65
N PRO A 431 -2.94 -9.15 7.93
CA PRO A 431 -2.55 -10.52 7.63
C PRO A 431 -2.04 -11.28 8.87
N ILE A 432 -2.78 -12.33 9.24
CA ILE A 432 -2.35 -13.38 10.16
C ILE A 432 -1.91 -14.62 9.37
N PHE A 433 -1.21 -15.55 10.04
CA PHE A 433 -0.67 -16.75 9.41
C PHE A 433 -1.74 -17.47 8.59
N TYR A 434 -1.44 -17.74 7.33
CA TYR A 434 -2.36 -18.49 6.47
C TYR A 434 -1.62 -19.23 5.37
N ASN A 435 -0.52 -18.67 4.88
CA ASN A 435 0.21 -19.23 3.75
C ASN A 435 1.49 -19.92 4.20
N ASN A 436 1.84 -21.00 3.50
CA ASN A 436 2.96 -21.86 3.87
C ASN A 436 4.31 -21.14 3.84
N TRP A 437 4.48 -20.13 2.98
CA TRP A 437 5.73 -19.37 2.88
C TRP A 437 5.98 -18.42 4.07
N GLU A 438 4.97 -18.17 4.90
CA GLU A 438 5.10 -17.36 6.12
C GLU A 438 5.70 -18.19 7.27
N SER A 439 5.47 -19.50 7.26
CA SER A 439 5.81 -20.42 8.36
C SER A 439 7.29 -20.44 8.72
N PRO A 440 8.26 -20.54 7.77
CA PRO A 440 9.66 -20.77 8.15
C PRO A 440 10.22 -19.67 9.06
N MET A 441 9.91 -18.40 8.75
CA MET A 441 10.33 -17.28 9.59
C MET A 441 9.66 -17.32 10.96
N LEU A 442 8.34 -17.55 10.99
CA LEU A 442 7.58 -17.60 12.24
C LEU A 442 8.04 -18.76 13.15
N CYS A 443 8.41 -19.90 12.58
CA CYS A 443 9.05 -21.00 13.29
C CYS A 443 10.35 -20.53 13.95
N GLU A 444 11.29 -19.97 13.17
CA GLU A 444 12.60 -19.56 13.70
C GLU A 444 12.48 -18.47 14.78
N MET A 445 11.62 -17.48 14.56
CA MET A 445 11.37 -16.39 15.53
C MET A 445 10.86 -16.92 16.87
N ASN A 446 10.18 -18.07 16.88
CA ASN A 446 9.56 -18.66 18.06
C ASN A 446 10.29 -19.91 18.57
N GLY A 447 11.51 -20.16 18.07
CA GLY A 447 12.37 -21.25 18.54
C GLY A 447 11.95 -22.65 18.07
N ILE A 448 11.28 -22.74 16.92
CA ILE A 448 10.94 -23.97 16.22
C ILE A 448 11.92 -24.14 15.04
N ASP A 449 12.52 -25.32 14.90
CA ASP A 449 13.43 -25.62 13.79
C ASP A 449 12.63 -25.79 12.48
N SER A 450 12.65 -24.74 11.65
CA SER A 450 11.93 -24.68 10.37
C SER A 450 12.37 -25.74 9.34
N LYS A 451 13.53 -26.37 9.54
CA LYS A 451 14.04 -27.45 8.67
C LYS A 451 13.50 -28.82 9.06
N LYS A 452 13.08 -28.98 10.32
CA LYS A 452 12.54 -30.25 10.84
C LYS A 452 11.03 -30.25 10.92
N ILE A 453 10.45 -29.13 11.32
CA ILE A 453 9.01 -28.96 11.53
C ILE A 453 8.48 -27.97 10.50
N HIS A 454 7.58 -28.46 9.64
CA HIS A 454 6.94 -27.64 8.63
C HIS A 454 5.51 -27.34 9.07
N VAL A 455 5.21 -26.06 9.30
CA VAL A 455 3.92 -25.64 9.82
C VAL A 455 3.01 -25.16 8.70
N TYR A 456 1.79 -25.69 8.66
CA TYR A 456 0.78 -25.36 7.67
C TYR A 456 -0.50 -24.88 8.34
N ASN A 457 -1.30 -24.08 7.64
CA ASN A 457 -2.71 -23.93 8.00
C ASN A 457 -3.48 -25.16 7.47
N VAL A 458 -4.37 -25.73 8.27
CA VAL A 458 -5.13 -26.94 7.89
C VAL A 458 -5.95 -26.75 6.61
N GLU A 459 -6.40 -25.52 6.33
CA GLU A 459 -7.12 -25.21 5.07
C GLU A 459 -6.23 -25.28 3.83
N ARG A 460 -4.90 -25.11 4.01
CA ARG A 460 -3.90 -25.21 2.94
C ARG A 460 -3.33 -26.61 2.77
N LYS A 461 -3.42 -27.46 3.80
CA LYS A 461 -2.93 -28.85 3.81
C LYS A 461 -3.88 -29.75 4.61
N PRO A 462 -4.99 -30.22 4.00
CA PRO A 462 -6.05 -30.94 4.69
C PRO A 462 -5.63 -32.35 5.16
N ASP A 463 -4.56 -32.90 4.60
CA ASP A 463 -4.05 -34.26 4.81
C ASP A 463 -3.01 -34.39 5.94
N CYS A 464 -2.84 -33.36 6.78
CA CYS A 464 -1.90 -33.38 7.89
C CYS A 464 -2.13 -34.54 8.87
N THR A 465 -1.02 -35.17 9.29
CA THR A 465 -1.01 -36.22 10.31
C THR A 465 -1.06 -35.65 11.72
N ILE A 466 -0.39 -34.52 11.97
CA ILE A 466 -0.36 -33.83 13.25
C ILE A 466 -1.14 -32.52 13.13
N VAL A 467 -2.15 -32.33 13.97
CA VAL A 467 -3.02 -31.15 13.95
C VAL A 467 -3.19 -30.60 15.35
N PHE A 468 -2.85 -29.32 15.51
CA PHE A 468 -3.12 -28.53 16.70
C PHE A 468 -4.29 -27.57 16.46
N LEU A 469 -5.25 -27.58 17.37
CA LEU A 469 -6.32 -26.60 17.45
C LEU A 469 -5.88 -25.42 18.32
N TYR A 470 -5.95 -24.22 17.77
CA TYR A 470 -5.81 -22.97 18.52
C TYR A 470 -7.18 -22.35 18.79
N GLN A 471 -7.56 -22.26 20.07
CA GLN A 471 -8.83 -21.70 20.49
C GLN A 471 -8.70 -21.02 21.86
N ASN A 472 -9.28 -19.82 22.01
CA ASN A 472 -9.28 -19.05 23.26
C ASN A 472 -7.88 -18.89 23.89
N GLY A 473 -6.86 -18.68 23.04
CA GLY A 473 -5.49 -18.53 23.50
C GLY A 473 -4.85 -19.82 24.02
N LYS A 474 -5.45 -20.99 23.80
CA LYS A 474 -4.86 -22.28 24.15
C LYS A 474 -4.58 -23.09 22.90
N MET A 475 -3.56 -23.93 22.98
CA MET A 475 -3.23 -24.87 21.93
C MET A 475 -3.42 -26.29 22.41
N SER A 476 -4.11 -27.11 21.62
CA SER A 476 -4.40 -28.49 21.96
C SER A 476 -4.22 -29.39 20.76
N ARG A 477 -3.61 -30.56 20.94
CA ARG A 477 -3.49 -31.55 19.88
C ARG A 477 -4.83 -32.24 19.68
N ILE A 478 -5.28 -32.35 18.44
CA ILE A 478 -6.55 -33.01 18.07
C ILE A 478 -6.36 -34.20 17.12
N LYS A 479 -5.17 -34.32 16.53
CA LYS A 479 -4.69 -35.42 15.68
C LYS A 479 -3.17 -35.40 15.81
#